data_AF-A0A2Z3KRZ2-F1
#
_entry.id   AF-A0A2Z3KRZ2-F1
#
_cell.length_a   1.000
_cell.length_b   1.000
_cell.length_c   1.000
_cell.angle_alpha   90.00
_cell.angle_beta   90.00
_cell.angle_gamma   90.00
#
_symmetry.space_group_name_H-M   'P 1'
#
loop_
_entity.id
_entity.type
_entity.pdbx_description
1 polymer ?
#
loop_
_entity_poly.entity_id
_entity_poly.type
_entity_poly.pdbx_seq_one_letter_code
_entity_poly.pdbx_strand_id
1 'polypeptide(L)'
;MGRRVALLNYAKAQKKDWKSSDLQLDYALNQDGTDSAVFMQVAMMSGSSAQATINFYQNWERPTFNAENLQLRQQYAQQWYNYFQNSGGETSDTIPAEYKDKVKPLPKKTDATKASPGNNYPASNGLGNGGNCTFYVYNRILERSGVSIYSYLGNGGDWATTGPQHGMTVDSEPKVGDIASFSPGTGGSSDAYGHVAVVEYVNTDGSYLLSESGYSNDKEPTIHWRVMSVTSGITFLNPGKK
;
A
#
# COMPACT_ATOMS: atom_id res chain seq x y z
N MET A 1 38.28 13.44 -9.04
CA MET A 1 38.06 12.19 -8.25
C MET A 1 36.59 11.82 -8.43
N GLY A 2 36.26 10.57 -8.75
CA GLY A 2 34.85 10.19 -8.98
C GLY A 2 34.03 10.17 -7.68
N ARG A 3 32.72 10.48 -7.75
CA ARG A 3 31.79 10.56 -6.60
C ARG A 3 31.87 9.36 -5.67
N ARG A 4 31.93 8.14 -6.23
CA ARG A 4 32.07 6.91 -5.43
C ARG A 4 33.31 6.91 -4.54
N VAL A 5 34.44 7.40 -5.05
CA VAL A 5 35.70 7.43 -4.29
C VAL A 5 35.64 8.51 -3.21
N ALA A 6 35.03 9.66 -3.51
CA ALA A 6 34.80 10.72 -2.53
C ALA A 6 33.87 10.27 -1.39
N LEU A 7 32.77 9.60 -1.69
CA LEU A 7 31.87 8.98 -0.71
C LEU A 7 32.59 7.95 0.18
N LEU A 8 33.42 7.09 -0.40
CA LEU A 8 34.18 6.08 0.37
C LEU A 8 35.19 6.74 1.32
N ASN A 9 35.82 7.84 0.90
CA ASN A 9 36.73 8.59 1.75
C ASN A 9 35.98 9.33 2.86
N TYR A 10 34.81 9.90 2.54
CA TYR A 10 33.94 10.52 3.53
C TYR A 10 33.47 9.52 4.59
N ALA A 11 33.01 8.34 4.16
CA ALA A 11 32.61 7.25 5.05
C ALA A 11 33.74 6.82 6.01
N LYS A 12 34.97 6.69 5.49
CA LYS A 12 36.16 6.42 6.31
C LYS A 12 36.44 7.51 7.33
N ALA A 13 36.35 8.78 6.94
CA ALA A 13 36.55 9.91 7.85
C ALA A 13 35.50 9.95 8.96
N GLN A 14 34.23 9.65 8.62
CA GLN A 14 33.12 9.59 9.57
C GLN A 14 33.07 8.28 10.39
N LYS A 15 33.97 7.32 10.12
CA LYS A 15 33.98 5.98 10.73
C LYS A 15 32.64 5.25 10.66
N LYS A 16 31.94 5.40 9.52
CA LYS A 16 30.62 4.83 9.25
C LYS A 16 30.67 3.96 8.00
N ASP A 17 29.74 3.01 7.87
CA ASP A 17 29.58 2.23 6.65
C ASP A 17 29.10 3.15 5.51
N TRP A 18 29.76 3.09 4.36
CA TRP A 18 29.36 3.83 3.17
C TRP A 18 27.97 3.40 2.65
N LYS A 19 27.48 2.22 3.04
CA LYS A 19 26.14 1.72 2.72
C LYS A 19 25.02 2.30 3.60
N SER A 20 25.36 3.01 4.67
CA SER A 20 24.37 3.65 5.54
C SER A 20 23.60 4.74 4.79
N SER A 21 22.26 4.70 4.85
CA SER A 21 21.38 5.70 4.25
C SER A 21 21.68 7.11 4.77
N ASP A 22 21.85 7.25 6.08
CA ASP A 22 22.09 8.56 6.72
C ASP A 22 23.41 9.16 6.25
N LEU A 23 24.45 8.34 6.11
CA LEU A 23 25.74 8.82 5.61
C LEU A 23 25.67 9.17 4.11
N GLN A 24 24.99 8.37 3.30
CA GLN A 24 24.84 8.66 1.88
C GLN A 24 24.04 9.95 1.66
N LEU A 25 22.98 10.15 2.44
CA LEU A 25 22.14 11.34 2.36
C LEU A 25 22.91 12.58 2.82
N ASP A 26 23.61 12.50 3.95
CA ASP A 26 24.46 13.59 4.42
C ASP A 26 25.58 13.94 3.44
N TYR A 27 26.23 12.93 2.84
CA TYR A 27 27.20 13.16 1.78
C TYR A 27 26.57 13.89 0.58
N ALA A 28 25.43 13.40 0.10
CA ALA A 28 24.74 13.99 -1.05
C ALA A 28 24.30 15.44 -0.78
N LEU A 29 23.81 15.73 0.42
CA LEU A 29 23.32 17.05 0.81
C LEU A 29 24.42 18.05 1.12
N ASN A 30 25.54 17.60 1.70
CA ASN A 30 26.51 18.51 2.32
C ASN A 30 27.95 18.38 1.82
N GLN A 31 28.32 17.27 1.16
CA GLN A 31 29.73 16.93 0.91
C GLN A 31 30.07 16.62 -0.55
N ASP A 32 29.08 16.55 -1.43
CA ASP A 32 29.27 16.26 -2.86
C ASP A 32 29.65 17.51 -3.68
N GLY A 33 30.34 18.46 -3.04
CA GLY A 33 30.78 19.71 -3.65
C GLY A 33 29.63 20.52 -4.24
N THR A 34 29.79 21.01 -5.48
CA THR A 34 28.74 21.76 -6.18
C THR A 34 27.52 20.92 -6.52
N ASP A 35 27.65 19.59 -6.58
CA ASP A 35 26.52 18.71 -6.89
C ASP A 35 25.51 18.63 -5.73
N SER A 36 25.93 18.92 -4.50
CA SER A 36 24.99 19.06 -3.38
C SER A 36 23.95 20.16 -3.60
N ALA A 37 24.34 21.26 -4.27
CA ALA A 37 23.39 22.29 -4.66
C ALA A 37 22.37 21.79 -5.69
N VAL A 38 22.79 20.96 -6.65
CA VAL A 38 21.90 20.33 -7.64
C VAL A 38 20.94 19.36 -6.96
N PHE A 39 21.42 18.55 -6.00
CA PHE A 39 20.57 17.66 -5.22
C PHE A 39 19.47 18.45 -4.50
N MET A 40 19.86 19.51 -3.77
CA MET A 40 18.90 20.35 -3.05
C MET A 40 17.91 21.05 -3.98
N GLN A 41 18.37 21.53 -5.13
CA GLN A 41 17.49 22.15 -6.12
C GLN A 41 16.42 21.17 -6.60
N VAL A 42 16.80 19.92 -6.90
CA VAL A 42 15.84 18.88 -7.29
C VAL A 42 14.90 18.51 -6.15
N ALA A 43 15.41 18.42 -4.92
CA ALA A 43 14.60 18.12 -3.73
C ALA A 43 13.56 19.22 -3.41
N MET A 44 13.86 20.47 -3.77
CA MET A 44 12.95 21.62 -3.60
C MET A 44 12.07 21.90 -4.82
N MET A 45 12.14 21.08 -5.88
CA MET A 45 11.31 21.28 -7.06
C MET A 45 9.83 21.12 -6.74
N SER A 46 9.01 22.04 -7.25
CA SER A 46 7.58 21.85 -7.40
C SER A 46 7.27 21.23 -8.78
N GLY A 47 6.36 20.26 -8.83
CA GLY A 47 6.00 19.55 -10.07
C GLY A 47 5.78 18.06 -9.85
N SER A 48 5.85 17.26 -10.93
CA SER A 48 5.64 15.81 -10.86
C SER A 48 6.90 15.08 -10.38
N SER A 49 6.70 13.99 -9.62
CA SER A 49 7.78 13.08 -9.21
C SER A 49 8.53 12.49 -10.42
N ALA A 50 7.85 12.30 -11.55
CA ALA A 50 8.45 11.89 -12.81
C ALA A 50 9.47 12.92 -13.35
N GLN A 51 9.16 14.21 -13.27
CA GLN A 51 10.06 15.28 -13.69
C GLN A 51 11.22 15.47 -12.71
N ALA A 52 10.94 15.39 -11.41
CA ALA A 52 11.99 15.39 -10.38
C ALA A 52 12.97 14.23 -10.59
N THR A 53 12.48 13.04 -10.97
CA THR A 53 13.30 11.86 -11.29
C THR A 53 14.19 12.09 -12.51
N ILE A 54 13.63 12.67 -13.59
CA ILE A 54 14.42 13.03 -14.79
C ILE A 54 15.55 13.99 -14.40
N ASN A 55 15.22 15.04 -13.65
CA ASN A 55 16.20 16.06 -13.26
C ASN A 55 17.26 15.48 -12.32
N PHE A 56 16.88 14.60 -11.39
CA PHE A 56 17.80 13.90 -10.51
C PHE A 56 18.77 13.02 -11.30
N TYR A 57 18.23 12.20 -12.21
CA TYR A 57 19.00 11.28 -13.05
C TYR A 57 19.96 12.02 -13.98
N GLN A 58 19.49 13.07 -14.65
CA GLN A 58 20.25 13.80 -15.66
C GLN A 58 21.26 14.78 -15.06
N ASN A 59 20.95 15.44 -13.95
CA ASN A 59 21.76 16.55 -13.45
C ASN A 59 22.62 16.17 -12.25
N TRP A 60 22.10 15.33 -11.35
CA TRP A 60 22.84 14.88 -10.16
C TRP A 60 23.54 13.54 -10.41
N GLU A 61 22.81 12.47 -10.73
CA GLU A 61 23.41 11.13 -10.89
C GLU A 61 24.35 11.04 -12.10
N ARG A 62 23.95 11.65 -13.23
CA ARG A 62 24.71 11.66 -14.51
C ARG A 62 25.28 10.28 -14.88
N PRO A 63 24.48 9.20 -14.89
CA PRO A 63 24.99 7.88 -15.22
C PRO A 63 25.36 7.80 -16.71
N THR A 64 26.28 6.91 -17.06
CA THR A 64 26.47 6.49 -18.46
C THR A 64 25.14 5.92 -18.98
N PHE A 65 24.59 6.52 -20.02
CA PHE A 65 23.19 6.43 -20.42
C PHE A 65 22.65 4.98 -20.54
N ASN A 66 21.57 4.68 -19.81
CA ASN A 66 20.72 3.48 -20.00
C ASN A 66 19.25 3.87 -19.79
N ALA A 67 18.48 3.93 -20.88
CA ALA A 67 17.10 4.41 -20.90
C ALA A 67 16.11 3.50 -20.13
N GLU A 68 16.35 2.19 -20.06
CA GLU A 68 15.49 1.25 -19.32
C GLU A 68 15.49 1.56 -17.81
N ASN A 69 16.65 1.95 -17.28
CA ASN A 69 16.79 2.33 -15.88
C ASN A 69 16.01 3.61 -15.53
N LEU A 70 15.83 4.54 -16.47
CA LEU A 70 15.12 5.78 -16.22
C LEU A 70 13.62 5.54 -16.03
N GLN A 71 13.02 4.69 -16.86
CA GLN A 71 11.59 4.39 -16.78
C GLN A 71 11.23 3.67 -15.46
N LEU A 72 12.01 2.66 -15.06
CA LEU A 72 11.83 1.98 -13.77
C LEU A 72 11.99 2.94 -12.58
N ARG A 73 12.95 3.86 -12.63
CA ARG A 73 13.13 4.87 -11.59
C ARG A 73 11.94 5.81 -11.46
N GLN A 74 11.35 6.23 -12.59
CA GLN A 74 10.13 7.05 -12.57
C GLN A 74 8.95 6.31 -11.94
N GLN A 75 8.80 5.02 -12.25
CA GLN A 75 7.76 4.18 -11.64
C GLN A 75 7.95 4.09 -10.12
N TYR A 76 9.16 3.77 -9.64
CA TYR A 76 9.43 3.71 -8.20
C TYR A 76 9.26 5.07 -7.52
N ALA A 77 9.71 6.17 -8.14
CA ALA A 77 9.53 7.49 -7.59
C ALA A 77 8.05 7.89 -7.49
N GLN A 78 7.22 7.50 -8.47
CA GLN A 78 5.78 7.71 -8.41
C GLN A 78 5.14 6.87 -7.29
N GLN A 79 5.57 5.62 -7.10
CA GLN A 79 5.10 4.78 -6.00
C GLN A 79 5.45 5.39 -4.63
N TRP A 80 6.69 5.86 -4.45
CA TRP A 80 7.11 6.54 -3.21
C TRP A 80 6.39 7.88 -3.00
N TYR A 81 6.22 8.68 -4.06
CA TYR A 81 5.45 9.92 -3.99
C TYR A 81 4.00 9.64 -3.57
N ASN A 82 3.35 8.66 -4.20
CA ASN A 82 2.01 8.24 -3.84
C ASN A 82 1.97 7.66 -2.41
N TYR A 83 3.00 6.93 -1.97
CA TYR A 83 3.12 6.45 -0.60
C TYR A 83 3.16 7.62 0.40
N PHE A 84 3.99 8.64 0.17
CA PHE A 84 4.07 9.78 1.09
C PHE A 84 2.79 10.63 1.07
N GLN A 85 2.17 10.81 -0.10
CA GLN A 85 0.90 11.53 -0.23
C GLN A 85 -0.28 10.75 0.35
N ASN A 86 -0.29 9.42 0.21
CA ASN A 86 -1.41 8.54 0.53
C ASN A 86 -1.10 7.57 1.69
N SER A 87 -0.17 7.94 2.58
CA SER A 87 0.25 7.13 3.73
C SER A 87 -0.88 6.88 4.77
N GLY A 88 -2.09 7.33 4.47
CA GLY A 88 -3.33 6.84 5.05
C GLY A 88 -4.52 7.14 4.13
N GLY A 89 -4.47 6.68 2.87
CA GLY A 89 -5.41 7.02 1.78
C GLY A 89 -6.81 7.46 2.23
N GLU A 90 -7.31 8.55 1.67
CA GLU A 90 -8.61 9.09 2.08
C GLU A 90 -9.70 8.03 1.88
N THR A 91 -10.41 7.74 2.97
CA THR A 91 -11.57 6.85 2.95
C THR A 91 -12.80 7.61 2.46
N SER A 92 -13.62 6.96 1.62
CA SER A 92 -14.86 7.54 1.11
C SER A 92 -16.00 6.52 1.18
N ASP A 93 -17.18 6.96 1.64
CA ASP A 93 -18.41 6.16 1.68
C ASP A 93 -18.98 5.91 0.26
N THR A 94 -18.41 6.55 -0.76
CA THR A 94 -18.84 6.42 -2.15
C THR A 94 -17.67 5.97 -3.02
N ILE A 95 -17.95 5.05 -3.95
CA ILE A 95 -16.95 4.61 -4.92
C ILE A 95 -16.45 5.84 -5.71
N PRO A 96 -15.12 6.06 -5.82
CA PRO A 96 -14.62 7.16 -6.63
C PRO A 96 -15.06 6.97 -8.09
N ALA A 97 -15.48 8.08 -8.73
CA ALA A 97 -16.21 8.04 -9.99
C ALA A 97 -15.45 7.31 -11.11
N GLU A 98 -14.12 7.41 -11.12
CA GLU A 98 -13.22 6.79 -12.07
C GLU A 98 -13.13 5.25 -11.96
N TYR A 99 -13.65 4.65 -10.89
CA TYR A 99 -13.69 3.19 -10.69
C TYR A 99 -15.09 2.59 -10.84
N LYS A 100 -16.15 3.40 -10.90
CA LYS A 100 -17.54 2.94 -10.92
C LYS A 100 -17.82 1.90 -12.01
N ASP A 101 -17.25 2.08 -13.19
CA ASP A 101 -17.43 1.16 -14.33
C ASP A 101 -16.38 0.05 -14.39
N LYS A 102 -15.36 0.10 -13.54
CA LYS A 102 -14.23 -0.85 -13.49
C LYS A 102 -14.46 -1.99 -12.50
N VAL A 103 -15.24 -1.74 -11.45
CA VAL A 103 -15.54 -2.74 -10.41
C VAL A 103 -16.86 -3.45 -10.72
N LYS A 104 -16.80 -4.74 -11.04
CA LYS A 104 -18.00 -5.56 -11.34
C LYS A 104 -17.87 -6.97 -10.72
N PRO A 105 -18.90 -7.46 -9.99
CA PRO A 105 -20.04 -6.69 -9.48
C PRO A 105 -19.58 -5.69 -8.41
N LEU A 106 -20.34 -4.62 -8.18
CA LEU A 106 -20.13 -3.74 -7.03
C LEU A 106 -20.50 -4.46 -5.73
N PRO A 107 -19.82 -4.19 -4.59
CA PRO A 107 -20.21 -4.69 -3.28
C PRO A 107 -21.67 -4.32 -2.98
N LYS A 108 -22.42 -5.25 -2.41
CA LYS A 108 -23.80 -4.99 -1.98
C LYS A 108 -23.76 -4.45 -0.56
N LYS A 109 -24.67 -3.54 -0.21
CA LYS A 109 -24.85 -3.09 1.18
C LYS A 109 -25.07 -4.25 2.16
N THR A 110 -25.66 -5.34 1.68
CA THR A 110 -25.86 -6.57 2.46
C THR A 110 -24.54 -7.24 2.86
N ASP A 111 -23.46 -7.04 2.12
CA ASP A 111 -22.15 -7.64 2.43
C ASP A 111 -21.59 -7.11 3.75
N ALA A 112 -21.95 -5.87 4.14
CA ALA A 112 -21.58 -5.27 5.42
C ALA A 112 -22.61 -5.49 6.55
N THR A 113 -23.82 -5.98 6.24
CA THR A 113 -24.96 -5.96 7.19
C THR A 113 -25.63 -7.32 7.42
N LYS A 114 -25.48 -8.30 6.52
CA LYS A 114 -26.18 -9.59 6.60
C LYS A 114 -25.20 -10.75 6.49
N ALA A 115 -25.26 -11.67 7.44
CA ALA A 115 -24.37 -12.82 7.46
C ALA A 115 -24.66 -13.75 6.27
N SER A 116 -23.60 -14.14 5.56
CA SER A 116 -23.67 -15.21 4.55
C SER A 116 -23.42 -16.58 5.18
N PRO A 117 -23.83 -17.69 4.54
CA PRO A 117 -23.53 -19.03 5.03
C PRO A 117 -22.03 -19.24 5.33
N GLY A 118 -21.74 -19.79 6.50
CA GLY A 118 -20.38 -20.02 6.98
C GLY A 118 -19.67 -18.79 7.58
N ASN A 119 -20.24 -17.58 7.47
CA ASN A 119 -19.66 -16.40 8.10
C ASN A 119 -19.94 -16.41 9.60
N ASN A 120 -18.92 -16.74 10.40
CA ASN A 120 -19.00 -16.75 11.87
C ASN A 120 -18.46 -15.48 12.53
N TYR A 121 -18.08 -14.46 11.75
CA TYR A 121 -17.70 -13.16 12.30
C TYR A 121 -18.93 -12.36 12.76
N PRO A 122 -18.81 -11.53 13.81
CA PRO A 122 -19.89 -10.64 14.20
C PRO A 122 -20.02 -9.51 13.18
N ALA A 123 -21.25 -9.20 12.77
CA ALA A 123 -21.54 -8.11 11.82
C ALA A 123 -21.15 -6.72 12.37
N SER A 124 -21.20 -6.56 13.70
CA SER A 124 -20.80 -5.34 14.40
C SER A 124 -19.45 -5.51 15.10
N ASN A 125 -18.71 -4.41 15.24
CA ASN A 125 -17.49 -4.34 16.05
C ASN A 125 -17.73 -4.35 17.57
N GLY A 126 -18.98 -4.47 18.05
CA GLY A 126 -19.29 -4.54 19.49
C GLY A 126 -19.23 -3.20 20.23
N LEU A 127 -18.91 -2.09 19.53
CA LEU A 127 -18.90 -0.73 20.08
C LEU A 127 -20.22 0.03 19.83
N GLY A 128 -21.27 -0.70 19.45
CA GLY A 128 -22.63 -0.19 19.33
C GLY A 128 -22.97 0.54 18.04
N ASN A 129 -22.00 0.88 17.17
CA ASN A 129 -22.27 1.68 15.96
C ASN A 129 -21.44 1.34 14.69
N GLY A 130 -20.51 0.39 14.70
CA GLY A 130 -19.70 0.09 13.50
C GLY A 130 -19.96 -1.28 12.87
N GLY A 131 -19.61 -1.42 11.59
CA GLY A 131 -19.46 -2.73 10.95
C GLY A 131 -18.19 -3.45 11.41
N ASN A 132 -17.89 -4.61 10.84
CA ASN A 132 -16.65 -5.36 11.10
C ASN A 132 -15.95 -5.70 9.79
N CYS A 133 -14.66 -5.35 9.68
CA CYS A 133 -13.85 -5.59 8.49
C CYS A 133 -13.82 -7.07 8.09
N THR A 134 -13.62 -7.97 9.05
CA THR A 134 -13.57 -9.42 8.81
C THR A 134 -14.89 -9.98 8.31
N PHE A 135 -16.01 -9.51 8.88
CA PHE A 135 -17.36 -9.89 8.44
C PHE A 135 -17.63 -9.45 7.00
N TYR A 136 -17.32 -8.20 6.68
CA TYR A 136 -17.50 -7.66 5.34
C TYR A 136 -16.66 -8.39 4.31
N VAL A 137 -15.36 -8.58 4.58
CA VAL A 137 -14.43 -9.24 3.65
C VAL A 137 -14.86 -10.69 3.40
N TYR A 138 -15.25 -11.45 4.42
CA TYR A 138 -15.78 -12.80 4.23
C TYR A 138 -16.94 -12.81 3.24
N ASN A 139 -17.95 -11.96 3.47
CA ASN A 139 -19.14 -11.89 2.63
C ASN A 139 -18.78 -11.48 1.19
N ARG A 140 -17.92 -10.47 1.05
CA ARG A 140 -17.52 -9.94 -0.26
C ARG A 140 -16.72 -10.96 -1.06
N ILE A 141 -15.82 -11.70 -0.43
CA ILE A 141 -15.06 -12.77 -1.10
C ILE A 141 -16.01 -13.88 -1.58
N LEU A 142 -16.94 -14.32 -0.75
CA LEU A 142 -17.95 -15.31 -1.13
C LEU A 142 -18.82 -14.82 -2.30
N GLU A 143 -19.24 -13.56 -2.27
CA GLU A 143 -20.07 -12.96 -3.31
C GLU A 143 -19.34 -12.84 -4.66
N ARG A 144 -18.05 -12.43 -4.64
CA ARG A 144 -17.24 -12.25 -5.84
C ARG A 144 -16.77 -13.55 -6.47
N SER A 145 -16.34 -14.51 -5.64
CA SER A 145 -15.60 -15.70 -6.11
C SER A 145 -16.37 -17.01 -5.94
N GLY A 146 -17.44 -17.01 -5.13
CA GLY A 146 -18.10 -18.22 -4.70
C GLY A 146 -17.30 -19.06 -3.70
N VAL A 147 -16.14 -18.57 -3.23
CA VAL A 147 -15.28 -19.25 -2.26
C VAL A 147 -15.74 -18.93 -0.84
N SER A 148 -16.04 -19.98 -0.07
CA SER A 148 -16.26 -19.89 1.37
C SER A 148 -14.91 -20.03 2.06
N ILE A 149 -14.39 -18.92 2.60
CA ILE A 149 -13.12 -18.93 3.34
C ILE A 149 -13.31 -19.49 4.75
N TYR A 150 -12.22 -19.88 5.43
CA TYR A 150 -12.30 -20.28 6.83
C TYR A 150 -12.71 -19.08 7.70
N SER A 151 -13.68 -19.26 8.61
CA SER A 151 -14.32 -18.15 9.35
C SER A 151 -13.71 -17.87 10.73
N TYR A 152 -12.54 -18.44 11.03
CA TYR A 152 -11.86 -18.26 12.33
C TYR A 152 -10.39 -17.88 12.12
N LEU A 153 -10.15 -16.93 11.21
CA LEU A 153 -8.82 -16.41 10.87
C LEU A 153 -8.29 -15.37 11.87
N GLY A 154 -9.09 -15.01 12.89
CA GLY A 154 -8.76 -13.95 13.85
C GLY A 154 -9.17 -12.55 13.36
N ASN A 155 -8.53 -11.52 13.89
CA ASN A 155 -8.72 -10.12 13.51
C ASN A 155 -8.12 -9.82 12.14
N GLY A 156 -8.39 -8.64 11.58
CA GLY A 156 -7.98 -8.30 10.21
C GLY A 156 -6.46 -8.45 9.95
N GLY A 157 -5.62 -8.08 10.91
CA GLY A 157 -4.16 -8.25 10.80
C GLY A 157 -3.67 -9.69 10.96
N ASP A 158 -4.48 -10.59 11.54
CA ASP A 158 -4.09 -11.98 11.78
C ASP A 158 -4.15 -12.82 10.50
N TRP A 159 -4.95 -12.39 9.51
CA TRP A 159 -5.24 -13.17 8.31
C TRP A 159 -3.99 -13.45 7.47
N ALA A 160 -3.01 -12.53 7.46
CA ALA A 160 -1.73 -12.75 6.80
C ALA A 160 -1.01 -14.01 7.28
N THR A 161 -1.18 -14.38 8.56
CA THR A 161 -0.56 -15.57 9.17
C THR A 161 -1.47 -16.79 9.14
N THR A 162 -2.76 -16.61 9.42
CA THR A 162 -3.72 -17.72 9.55
C THR A 162 -4.29 -18.17 8.21
N GLY A 163 -4.50 -17.26 7.26
CA GLY A 163 -5.05 -17.54 5.93
C GLY A 163 -4.30 -18.63 5.17
N PRO A 164 -2.96 -18.55 5.06
CA PRO A 164 -2.17 -19.60 4.39
C PRO A 164 -2.28 -20.98 5.03
N GLN A 165 -2.51 -21.06 6.34
CA GLN A 165 -2.73 -22.32 7.05
C GLN A 165 -4.07 -22.98 6.69
N HIS A 166 -4.99 -22.21 6.09
CA HIS A 166 -6.32 -22.63 5.69
C HIS A 166 -6.55 -22.53 4.18
N GLY A 167 -5.49 -22.64 3.38
CA GLY A 167 -5.56 -22.84 1.93
C GLY A 167 -5.56 -21.56 1.09
N MET A 168 -5.40 -20.38 1.70
CA MET A 168 -5.08 -19.16 0.94
C MET A 168 -3.62 -19.21 0.48
N THR A 169 -3.30 -18.46 -0.57
CA THR A 169 -1.90 -18.26 -0.98
C THR A 169 -1.51 -16.79 -0.86
N VAL A 170 -0.25 -16.51 -0.59
CA VAL A 170 0.25 -15.14 -0.49
C VAL A 170 0.70 -14.69 -1.87
N ASP A 171 0.16 -13.56 -2.33
CA ASP A 171 0.57 -12.92 -3.57
C ASP A 171 1.60 -11.81 -3.30
N SER A 172 2.64 -11.73 -4.14
CA SER A 172 3.72 -10.75 -4.01
C SER A 172 3.33 -9.34 -4.44
N GLU A 173 2.23 -9.23 -5.20
CA GLU A 173 1.65 -7.99 -5.72
C GLU A 173 0.13 -8.09 -5.60
N PRO A 174 -0.59 -6.96 -5.40
CA PRO A 174 -2.04 -6.98 -5.30
C PRO A 174 -2.67 -7.45 -6.61
N LYS A 175 -3.66 -8.35 -6.52
CA LYS A 175 -4.51 -8.74 -7.64
C LYS A 175 -5.97 -8.50 -7.31
N VAL A 176 -6.77 -8.28 -8.36
CA VAL A 176 -8.22 -8.11 -8.21
C VAL A 176 -8.83 -9.36 -7.58
N GLY A 177 -9.54 -9.18 -6.47
CA GLY A 177 -10.14 -10.24 -5.68
C GLY A 177 -9.27 -10.77 -4.53
N ASP A 178 -8.03 -10.29 -4.41
CA ASP A 178 -7.22 -10.60 -3.23
C ASP A 178 -7.78 -9.90 -1.99
N ILE A 179 -7.43 -10.48 -0.84
CA ILE A 179 -7.66 -9.92 0.47
C ILE A 179 -6.39 -9.18 0.91
N ALA A 180 -6.50 -7.89 1.22
CA ALA A 180 -5.41 -7.12 1.80
C ALA A 180 -5.50 -7.19 3.34
N SER A 181 -4.57 -7.90 3.98
CA SER A 181 -4.44 -7.97 5.44
C SER A 181 -3.39 -6.98 5.92
N PHE A 182 -3.78 -6.07 6.80
CA PHE A 182 -2.96 -4.99 7.33
C PHE A 182 -2.47 -5.34 8.72
N SER A 183 -1.16 -5.36 8.91
CA SER A 183 -0.56 -5.44 10.25
C SER A 183 -1.04 -4.28 11.12
N PRO A 184 -1.15 -4.46 12.44
CA PRO A 184 -1.55 -3.39 13.35
C PRO A 184 -0.76 -2.09 13.15
N GLY A 185 -1.47 -0.95 13.11
CA GLY A 185 -0.91 0.39 12.89
C GLY A 185 -0.47 0.70 11.45
N THR A 186 -0.62 -0.25 10.51
CA THR A 186 -0.25 -0.03 9.10
C THR A 186 -1.39 0.62 8.33
N GLY A 187 -1.10 1.64 7.52
CA GLY A 187 -2.06 2.23 6.58
C GLY A 187 -3.34 2.73 7.27
N GLY A 188 -3.24 3.33 8.45
CA GLY A 188 -4.39 3.82 9.22
C GLY A 188 -5.26 2.73 9.86
N SER A 189 -4.80 1.47 9.90
CA SER A 189 -5.48 0.39 10.62
C SER A 189 -5.36 0.54 12.14
N SER A 190 -6.17 -0.23 12.88
CA SER A 190 -6.10 -0.28 14.34
C SER A 190 -4.71 -0.74 14.80
N ASP A 191 -4.12 -0.04 15.77
CA ASP A 191 -2.86 -0.42 16.43
C ASP A 191 -2.96 -1.75 17.21
N ALA A 192 -4.17 -2.22 17.52
CA ALA A 192 -4.39 -3.46 18.26
C ALA A 192 -4.81 -4.64 17.36
N TYR A 193 -5.67 -4.38 16.37
CA TYR A 193 -6.35 -5.45 15.62
C TYR A 193 -5.92 -5.56 14.15
N GLY A 194 -5.17 -4.58 13.64
CA GLY A 194 -4.94 -4.44 12.21
C GLY A 194 -6.24 -4.16 11.44
N HIS A 195 -6.26 -4.52 10.15
CA HIS A 195 -7.43 -4.36 9.29
C HIS A 195 -7.42 -5.38 8.15
N VAL A 196 -8.57 -5.56 7.50
CA VAL A 196 -8.66 -6.38 6.30
C VAL A 196 -9.64 -5.76 5.29
N ALA A 197 -9.26 -5.77 4.02
CA ALA A 197 -10.02 -5.19 2.91
C ALA A 197 -10.00 -6.10 1.68
N VAL A 198 -10.84 -5.82 0.68
CA VAL A 198 -10.83 -6.52 -0.63
C VAL A 198 -10.20 -5.63 -1.69
N VAL A 199 -9.28 -6.17 -2.47
CA VAL A 199 -8.72 -5.50 -3.65
C VAL A 199 -9.72 -5.55 -4.79
N GLU A 200 -10.33 -4.42 -5.10
CA GLU A 200 -11.39 -4.30 -6.11
C GLU A 200 -10.86 -3.93 -7.49
N TYR A 201 -9.75 -3.20 -7.55
CA TYR A 201 -9.07 -2.84 -8.80
C TYR A 201 -7.58 -2.62 -8.57
N VAL A 202 -6.75 -2.88 -9.58
CA VAL A 202 -5.32 -2.58 -9.57
C VAL A 202 -5.00 -1.67 -10.76
N ASN A 203 -4.49 -0.48 -10.48
CA ASN A 203 -4.10 0.51 -11.47
C ASN A 203 -2.79 0.12 -12.15
N THR A 204 -2.55 0.70 -13.32
CA THR A 204 -1.33 0.47 -14.11
C THR A 204 -0.05 0.97 -13.43
N ASP A 205 -0.17 1.90 -12.47
CA ASP A 205 0.95 2.41 -11.67
C ASP A 205 1.27 1.56 -10.43
N GLY A 206 0.52 0.46 -10.22
CA GLY A 206 0.65 -0.44 -9.07
C GLY A 206 -0.13 0.00 -7.83
N SER A 207 -0.79 1.16 -7.85
CA SER A 207 -1.79 1.48 -6.82
C SER A 207 -3.04 0.60 -7.00
N TYR A 208 -3.85 0.48 -5.96
CA TYR A 208 -5.01 -0.40 -5.96
C TYR A 208 -6.17 0.23 -5.18
N LEU A 209 -7.38 -0.05 -5.64
CA LEU A 209 -8.62 0.31 -4.99
C LEU A 209 -9.03 -0.79 -4.02
N LEU A 210 -9.32 -0.41 -2.80
CA LEU A 210 -9.90 -1.25 -1.78
C LEU A 210 -11.37 -0.93 -1.58
N SER A 211 -12.14 -1.96 -1.24
CA SER A 211 -13.38 -1.81 -0.49
C SER A 211 -13.24 -2.46 0.89
N GLU A 212 -13.79 -1.79 1.90
CA GLU A 212 -13.59 -2.13 3.31
C GLU A 212 -14.77 -1.67 4.18
N SER A 213 -14.80 -2.07 5.45
CA SER A 213 -15.85 -1.72 6.40
C SER A 213 -15.32 -1.79 7.83
N GLY A 214 -16.03 -1.17 8.77
CA GLY A 214 -15.78 -1.34 10.20
C GLY A 214 -14.82 -0.32 10.78
N TYR A 215 -14.95 0.92 10.34
CA TYR A 215 -14.26 2.06 10.96
C TYR A 215 -14.96 2.44 12.26
N SER A 216 -14.19 2.91 13.24
CA SER A 216 -14.68 3.19 14.60
C SER A 216 -15.63 4.38 14.68
N ASN A 217 -15.62 5.26 13.68
CA ASN A 217 -16.48 6.44 13.57
C ASN A 217 -17.77 6.19 12.75
N ASP A 218 -17.92 5.00 12.18
CA ASP A 218 -19.15 4.61 11.51
C ASP A 218 -20.32 4.65 12.51
N LYS A 219 -21.48 5.14 12.05
CA LYS A 219 -22.74 5.11 12.81
C LYS A 219 -23.55 3.84 12.54
N GLU A 220 -23.31 3.22 11.40
CA GLU A 220 -23.92 1.98 10.90
C GLU A 220 -22.89 1.25 10.03
N PRO A 221 -22.98 -0.07 9.81
CA PRO A 221 -22.09 -0.78 8.91
C PRO A 221 -22.07 -0.16 7.51
N THR A 222 -20.92 0.42 7.14
CA THR A 222 -20.74 1.24 5.94
C THR A 222 -19.57 0.70 5.13
N ILE A 223 -19.74 0.67 3.79
CA ILE A 223 -18.69 0.25 2.87
C ILE A 223 -17.92 1.49 2.47
N HIS A 224 -16.63 1.44 2.76
CA HIS A 224 -15.65 2.47 2.48
C HIS A 224 -14.80 2.07 1.28
N TRP A 225 -14.31 3.07 0.58
CA TRP A 225 -13.43 2.94 -0.57
C TRP A 225 -12.15 3.72 -0.31
N ARG A 226 -11.03 3.12 -0.67
CA ARG A 226 -9.72 3.75 -0.51
C ARG A 226 -8.78 3.34 -1.62
N VAL A 227 -8.08 4.31 -2.19
CA VAL A 227 -6.98 4.03 -3.12
C VAL A 227 -5.68 4.02 -2.34
N MET A 228 -4.90 2.96 -2.49
CA MET A 228 -3.63 2.78 -1.80
C MET A 228 -2.51 2.48 -2.78
N SER A 229 -1.30 2.86 -2.42
CA SER A 229 -0.08 2.37 -3.06
C SER A 229 0.53 1.24 -2.24
N VAL A 230 1.29 0.36 -2.90
CA VAL A 230 1.98 -0.76 -2.23
C VAL A 230 2.79 -0.21 -1.05
N THR A 231 2.46 -0.68 0.14
CA THR A 231 2.98 -0.22 1.42
C THR A 231 3.48 -1.43 2.21
N SER A 232 4.63 -1.32 2.86
CA SER A 232 5.11 -2.35 3.79
C SER A 232 4.10 -2.58 4.92
N GLY A 233 3.91 -3.83 5.34
CA GLY A 233 2.96 -4.19 6.40
C GLY A 233 1.56 -4.56 5.88
N ILE A 234 1.38 -4.67 4.57
CA ILE A 234 0.17 -5.21 3.94
C ILE A 234 0.55 -6.52 3.24
N THR A 235 -0.19 -7.59 3.52
CA THR A 235 -0.05 -8.89 2.85
C THR A 235 -1.28 -9.17 2.01
N PHE A 236 -1.08 -9.52 0.74
CA PHE A 236 -2.17 -9.88 -0.18
C PHE A 236 -2.37 -11.39 -0.17
N LEU A 237 -3.61 -11.82 0.09
CA LEU A 237 -3.99 -13.21 0.18
C LEU A 237 -4.97 -13.53 -0.95
N ASN A 238 -4.59 -14.49 -1.78
CA ASN A 238 -5.49 -15.07 -2.76
C ASN A 238 -6.39 -16.10 -2.06
N PRO A 239 -7.72 -15.89 -2.04
CA PRO A 239 -8.66 -16.80 -1.39
C PRO A 239 -8.84 -18.14 -2.13
N GLY A 240 -8.29 -18.26 -3.34
CA GLY A 240 -8.51 -19.40 -4.23
C GLY A 240 -9.63 -19.17 -5.24
N LYS A 241 -9.98 -20.22 -5.99
CA LYS A 241 -11.08 -20.23 -6.96
C LYS A 241 -12.00 -21.41 -6.65
N LYS A 242 -13.29 -21.26 -6.93
CA LYS A 242 -14.26 -22.36 -6.88
C LYS A 242 -14.08 -23.30 -8.07
#